data_AF-E1F7Q8-F1
#
_entry.id   AF-E1F7Q8-F1
#
_cell.length_a   1.000
_cell.length_b   1.000
_cell.length_c   1.000
_cell.angle_alpha   90.00
_cell.angle_beta   90.00
_cell.angle_gamma   90.00
#
_symmetry.space_group_name_H-M   'P 1'
#
loop_
_entity.id
_entity.type
_entity.pdbx_description
1 polymer ?
#
loop_
_entity_poly.entity_id
_entity_poly.type
_entity_poly.pdbx_seq_one_letter_code
_entity_poly.pdbx_strand_id
1 'polypeptide(L)'
;MSSLLLFFGVGYGLVGMQYDALVQFYDSTDGANWLPNNWLQSDVYCDWTGVSCDDNDNVVSLNLQHMGLNGQLSDLGNLTYLSNLYLSGNNLKDSDLCLLGGLSYLRVLDMTDTSLDGNIPECICALSRLHSLHLDNNSLIGDVPPCLGDFQRLNLKLFTARCNRLQYSLNHLDLAGVDYVDLQCNPTISCGGADYVVNRTGHYACGLNYCSTCVKKTTCAAFLDVGGCRYYLRNSTASKTQPPYYR
;
A
#
# COMPACT_ATOMS: atom_id res chain seq x y z
N MET A 1 36.89 -2.76 13.31
CA MET A 1 37.22 -4.15 12.94
C MET A 1 35.90 -4.86 12.69
N SER A 2 35.44 -4.82 11.44
CA SER A 2 34.22 -5.52 11.00
C SER A 2 34.50 -7.02 10.98
N SER A 3 33.72 -7.79 11.73
CA SER A 3 33.59 -9.21 11.44
C SER A 3 32.58 -9.37 10.30
N LEU A 4 33.12 -9.58 9.08
CA LEU A 4 32.40 -10.30 8.04
C LEU A 4 32.23 -11.74 8.54
N LEU A 5 31.05 -12.08 9.03
CA LEU A 5 30.64 -13.49 9.14
C LEU A 5 30.11 -13.91 7.76
N LEU A 6 31.03 -14.40 6.92
CA LEU A 6 30.70 -15.18 5.74
C LEU A 6 30.18 -16.54 6.21
N PHE A 7 28.87 -16.70 6.33
CA PHE A 7 28.25 -18.03 6.43
C PHE A 7 28.00 -18.59 5.04
N PHE A 8 29.03 -19.19 4.44
CA PHE A 8 28.82 -20.14 3.35
C PHE A 8 28.51 -21.53 3.95
N GLY A 9 27.21 -21.87 3.92
CA GLY A 9 26.76 -23.23 3.64
C GLY A 9 26.41 -24.14 4.83
N VAL A 10 25.28 -24.81 4.63
CA VAL A 10 24.81 -26.07 5.22
C VAL A 10 23.88 -25.93 6.45
N GLY A 11 22.58 -25.75 6.21
CA GLY A 11 21.57 -26.14 7.22
C GLY A 11 20.19 -25.48 7.23
N TYR A 12 19.94 -24.34 6.57
CA TYR A 12 18.71 -23.58 6.79
C TYR A 12 17.88 -23.52 5.51
N GLY A 13 16.74 -24.22 5.49
CA GLY A 13 15.79 -24.19 4.37
C GLY A 13 15.11 -22.81 4.22
N LEU A 14 13.78 -22.79 4.08
CA LEU A 14 13.00 -21.56 3.91
C LEU A 14 13.34 -20.44 4.93
N VAL A 15 13.71 -20.78 6.16
CA VAL A 15 14.15 -19.86 7.22
C VAL A 15 15.36 -19.01 6.82
N GLY A 16 16.38 -19.60 6.19
CA GLY A 16 17.58 -18.86 5.77
C GLY A 16 17.27 -17.86 4.65
N MET A 17 16.42 -18.26 3.71
CA MET A 17 16.00 -17.38 2.59
C MET A 17 15.16 -16.19 3.06
N GLN A 18 14.36 -16.35 4.12
CA GLN A 18 13.59 -15.24 4.71
C GLN A 18 14.51 -14.25 5.44
N TYR A 19 15.46 -14.76 6.23
CA TYR A 19 16.47 -13.94 6.88
C TYR A 19 17.25 -13.11 5.84
N ASP A 20 17.78 -13.74 4.79
CA ASP A 20 18.55 -13.05 3.75
C ASP A 20 17.75 -11.95 3.04
N ALA A 21 16.46 -12.20 2.75
CA ALA A 21 15.59 -11.19 2.14
C ALA A 21 15.35 -9.99 3.08
N LEU A 22 15.15 -10.24 4.38
CA LEU A 22 15.02 -9.17 5.37
C LEU A 22 16.33 -8.37 5.50
N VAL A 23 17.49 -9.03 5.56
CA VAL A 23 18.80 -8.33 5.62
C VAL A 23 19.02 -7.47 4.38
N GLN A 24 18.72 -7.98 3.18
CA GLN A 24 18.85 -7.19 1.96
C GLN A 24 17.91 -5.97 1.97
N PHE A 25 16.69 -6.13 2.45
CA PHE A 25 15.74 -5.03 2.61
C PHE A 25 16.21 -3.99 3.64
N TYR A 26 16.77 -4.45 4.75
CA TYR A 26 17.42 -3.60 5.74
C TYR A 26 18.54 -2.76 5.12
N ASP A 27 19.45 -3.40 4.40
CA ASP A 27 20.58 -2.72 3.76
C ASP A 27 20.14 -1.75 2.64
N SER A 28 19.13 -2.11 1.85
CA SER A 28 18.67 -1.30 0.71
C SER A 28 17.85 -0.08 1.10
N THR A 29 17.36 -0.02 2.35
CA THR A 29 16.52 1.07 2.85
C THR A 29 17.11 1.78 4.07
N ASP A 30 18.45 1.78 4.19
CA ASP A 30 19.20 2.50 5.21
C ASP A 30 18.87 2.05 6.65
N GLY A 31 18.80 0.74 6.81
CA GLY A 31 18.48 0.01 8.03
C GLY A 31 19.08 0.57 9.31
N ALA A 32 20.37 0.94 9.27
CA ALA A 32 21.10 1.43 10.43
C ALA A 32 20.49 2.70 11.05
N ASN A 33 19.73 3.47 10.27
CA ASN A 33 19.14 4.75 10.68
C ASN A 33 17.64 4.66 11.01
N TRP A 34 17.02 3.49 10.93
CA TRP A 34 15.62 3.34 11.29
C TRP A 34 15.37 3.59 12.78
N LEU A 35 14.17 4.07 13.12
CA LEU A 35 13.75 4.29 14.51
C LEU A 35 12.29 3.86 14.74
N PRO A 36 11.99 3.07 15.78
CA PRO A 36 12.94 2.28 16.59
C PRO A 36 13.53 1.12 15.79
N ASN A 37 14.68 0.58 16.20
CA ASN A 37 15.34 -0.48 15.43
C ASN A 37 16.12 -1.46 16.31
N ASN A 38 15.78 -2.74 16.21
CA ASN A 38 16.50 -3.87 16.81
C ASN A 38 16.91 -4.93 15.77
N TRP A 39 16.80 -4.64 14.47
CA TRP A 39 17.20 -5.56 13.42
C TRP A 39 18.70 -5.82 13.50
N LEU A 40 19.11 -7.04 13.13
CA LEU A 40 20.50 -7.53 13.17
C LEU A 40 21.14 -7.58 14.58
N GLN A 41 20.37 -7.35 15.66
CA GLN A 41 20.86 -7.54 17.03
C GLN A 41 20.80 -9.01 17.48
N SER A 42 20.02 -9.83 16.78
CA SER A 42 19.83 -11.27 16.97
C SER A 42 19.49 -11.90 15.63
N ASP A 43 19.82 -13.18 15.43
CA ASP A 43 19.46 -13.94 14.23
C ASP A 43 17.99 -14.41 14.26
N VAL A 44 17.27 -14.17 15.36
CA VAL A 44 15.83 -14.46 15.51
C VAL A 44 15.01 -13.31 14.92
N TYR A 45 14.77 -13.36 13.60
CA TYR A 45 14.08 -12.28 12.88
C TYR A 45 12.61 -12.08 13.31
N CYS A 46 11.96 -13.09 13.90
CA CYS A 46 10.59 -12.94 14.42
C CYS A 46 10.50 -12.00 15.64
N ASP A 47 11.63 -11.70 16.30
CA ASP A 47 11.71 -10.70 17.38
C ASP A 47 12.05 -9.29 16.88
N TRP A 48 12.29 -9.13 15.57
CA TRP A 48 12.63 -7.84 14.99
C TRP A 48 11.41 -6.91 14.97
N THR A 49 11.68 -5.64 15.21
CA THR A 49 10.68 -4.58 15.25
C THR A 49 9.91 -4.56 13.93
N GLY A 50 8.60 -4.70 14.02
CA GLY A 50 7.72 -4.70 12.85
C GLY A 50 7.60 -6.04 12.12
N VAL A 51 8.33 -7.08 12.52
CA VAL A 51 8.20 -8.43 11.95
C VAL A 51 7.18 -9.24 12.75
N SER A 52 6.32 -9.99 12.05
CA SER A 52 5.45 -10.99 12.68
C SER A 52 5.50 -12.30 11.92
N CYS A 53 5.62 -13.39 12.67
CA CYS A 53 5.70 -14.74 12.14
C CYS A 53 4.47 -15.59 12.51
N ASP A 54 4.23 -16.66 11.76
CA ASP A 54 3.32 -17.74 12.15
C ASP A 54 3.98 -18.76 13.09
N ASP A 55 3.24 -19.82 13.48
CA ASP A 55 3.73 -20.88 14.37
C ASP A 55 4.91 -21.70 13.78
N ASN A 56 5.25 -21.51 12.50
CA ASN A 56 6.34 -22.19 11.80
C ASN A 56 7.48 -21.23 11.43
N ASP A 57 7.57 -20.07 12.08
CA ASP A 57 8.57 -19.02 11.84
C ASP A 57 8.54 -18.44 10.41
N ASN A 58 7.42 -18.55 9.69
CA ASN A 58 7.25 -17.87 8.41
C ASN A 58 6.83 -16.42 8.64
N VAL A 59 7.50 -15.47 7.97
CA VAL A 59 7.14 -14.05 8.03
C VAL A 59 5.80 -13.85 7.33
N VAL A 60 4.80 -13.45 8.10
CA VAL A 60 3.42 -13.21 7.60
C VAL A 60 3.05 -11.74 7.55
N SER A 61 3.76 -10.88 8.29
CA SER A 61 3.52 -9.43 8.29
C SER A 61 4.81 -8.66 8.51
N LEU A 62 4.97 -7.58 7.74
CA LEU A 62 5.95 -6.53 7.98
C LEU A 62 5.21 -5.20 8.19
N ASN A 63 5.32 -4.62 9.38
CA ASN A 63 4.83 -3.29 9.69
C ASN A 63 6.02 -2.38 10.02
N LEU A 64 6.45 -1.62 9.01
CA LEU A 64 7.60 -0.73 9.10
C LEU A 64 7.22 0.73 8.81
N GLN A 65 5.97 1.10 9.16
CA GLN A 65 5.43 2.44 8.94
C GLN A 65 6.19 3.48 9.77
N HIS A 66 6.49 4.64 9.18
CA HIS A 66 7.09 5.78 9.86
C HIS A 66 8.41 5.49 10.60
N MET A 67 9.18 4.49 10.14
CA MET A 67 10.46 4.12 10.75
C MET A 67 11.65 4.86 10.16
N GLY A 68 11.44 5.73 9.17
CA GLY A 68 12.50 6.51 8.53
C GLY A 68 13.29 5.73 7.48
N LEU A 69 12.68 4.70 6.88
CA LEU A 69 13.30 3.94 5.78
C LEU A 69 13.66 4.91 4.66
N ASN A 70 14.88 4.83 4.15
CA ASN A 70 15.39 5.68 3.08
C ASN A 70 16.16 4.84 2.07
N GLY A 71 15.73 4.84 0.82
CA GLY A 71 16.38 4.07 -0.24
C GLY A 71 15.35 3.43 -1.17
N GLN A 72 15.60 2.19 -1.58
CA GLN A 72 14.76 1.49 -2.55
C GLN A 72 14.34 0.11 -2.04
N LEU A 73 13.18 -0.36 -2.49
CA LEU A 73 12.76 -1.74 -2.29
C LEU A 73 13.83 -2.71 -2.81
N SER A 74 14.06 -3.78 -2.05
CA SER A 74 14.76 -4.99 -2.50
C SER A 74 13.76 -6.08 -2.86
N ASP A 75 14.25 -7.18 -3.44
CA ASP A 75 13.42 -8.36 -3.71
C ASP A 75 13.02 -9.04 -2.39
N LEU A 76 11.72 -9.00 -2.09
CA LEU A 76 11.12 -9.67 -0.94
C LEU A 76 10.52 -11.03 -1.30
N GLY A 77 10.69 -11.52 -2.52
CA GLY A 77 10.04 -12.73 -3.07
C GLY A 77 10.28 -14.01 -2.27
N ASN A 78 11.35 -14.08 -1.46
CA ASN A 78 11.59 -15.19 -0.54
C ASN A 78 10.68 -15.19 0.71
N LEU A 79 10.00 -14.08 1.01
CA LEU A 79 8.97 -13.98 2.04
C LEU A 79 7.64 -14.54 1.51
N THR A 80 7.65 -15.81 1.12
CA THR A 80 6.57 -16.46 0.36
C THR A 80 5.22 -16.53 1.08
N TYR A 81 5.20 -16.38 2.41
CA TYR A 81 3.99 -16.34 3.25
C TYR A 81 3.55 -14.93 3.66
N LEU A 82 4.28 -13.89 3.22
CA LEU A 82 3.99 -12.52 3.58
C LEU A 82 2.60 -12.13 3.08
N SER A 83 1.70 -11.86 4.03
CA SER A 83 0.31 -11.47 3.77
C SER A 83 0.13 -9.96 3.84
N ASN A 84 0.88 -9.27 4.69
CA ASN A 84 0.70 -7.82 4.89
C ASN A 84 2.05 -7.11 4.88
N LEU A 85 2.15 -6.07 4.04
CA LEU A 85 3.32 -5.21 3.94
C LEU A 85 2.88 -3.75 4.12
N TYR A 86 3.26 -3.15 5.25
CA TYR A 86 2.96 -1.76 5.58
C TYR A 86 4.25 -0.96 5.65
N LEU A 87 4.44 -0.04 4.70
CA LEU A 87 5.64 0.76 4.52
C LEU A 87 5.35 2.27 4.53
N SER A 88 4.14 2.67 4.94
CA SER A 88 3.70 4.06 4.82
C SER A 88 4.57 5.08 5.58
N GLY A 89 4.67 6.29 5.05
CA GLY A 89 5.36 7.40 5.71
C GLY A 89 6.87 7.23 5.80
N ASN A 90 7.46 6.63 4.76
CA ASN A 90 8.90 6.43 4.60
C ASN A 90 9.39 7.13 3.31
N ASN A 91 10.67 7.05 2.98
CA ASN A 91 11.22 7.59 1.74
C ASN A 91 11.79 6.48 0.85
N LEU A 92 10.91 5.86 0.06
CA LEU A 92 11.22 4.74 -0.84
C LEU A 92 11.25 5.19 -2.32
N LYS A 93 11.74 6.41 -2.57
CA LYS A 93 11.81 7.01 -3.92
C LYS A 93 12.52 6.08 -4.90
N ASP A 94 12.11 6.11 -6.18
CA ASP A 94 12.69 5.31 -7.26
C ASP A 94 12.58 3.78 -7.06
N SER A 95 11.73 3.29 -6.15
CA SER A 95 11.54 1.85 -5.93
C SER A 95 10.81 1.17 -7.09
N ASP A 96 11.35 0.04 -7.55
CA ASP A 96 10.68 -0.82 -8.53
C ASP A 96 9.67 -1.75 -7.84
N LEU A 97 8.37 -1.47 -8.05
CA LEU A 97 7.29 -2.28 -7.49
C LEU A 97 7.23 -3.71 -8.07
N CYS A 98 7.93 -4.01 -9.17
CA CYS A 98 8.02 -5.37 -9.69
C CYS A 98 8.78 -6.33 -8.79
N LEU A 99 9.63 -5.82 -7.91
CA LEU A 99 10.32 -6.61 -6.89
C LEU A 99 9.35 -7.24 -5.87
N LEU A 100 8.11 -6.75 -5.80
CA LEU A 100 7.06 -7.34 -4.97
C LEU A 100 6.34 -8.52 -5.66
N GLY A 101 6.55 -8.73 -6.97
CA GLY A 101 5.78 -9.70 -7.76
C GLY A 101 5.90 -11.16 -7.30
N GLY A 102 6.94 -11.51 -6.55
CA GLY A 102 7.12 -12.84 -5.94
C GLY A 102 6.22 -13.11 -4.72
N LEU A 103 5.58 -12.08 -4.16
CA LEU A 103 4.79 -12.18 -2.93
C LEU A 103 3.38 -12.75 -3.18
N SER A 104 3.32 -14.03 -3.55
CA SER A 104 2.06 -14.70 -3.96
C SER A 104 0.97 -14.77 -2.88
N TYR A 105 1.33 -14.61 -1.60
CA TYR A 105 0.40 -14.58 -0.47
C TYR A 105 -0.03 -13.17 -0.05
N LEU A 106 0.51 -12.12 -0.68
CA LEU A 106 0.26 -10.74 -0.27
C LEU A 106 -1.22 -10.37 -0.46
N ARG A 107 -1.83 -9.87 0.62
CA ARG A 107 -3.22 -9.43 0.69
C ARG A 107 -3.32 -7.93 0.89
N VAL A 108 -2.40 -7.34 1.63
CA VAL A 108 -2.37 -5.91 1.92
C VAL A 108 -1.01 -5.34 1.57
N LEU A 109 -1.00 -4.32 0.72
CA LEU A 109 0.16 -3.50 0.43
C LEU A 109 -0.19 -2.04 0.72
N ASP A 110 0.53 -1.44 1.68
CA ASP A 110 0.41 -0.02 2.00
C ASP A 110 1.74 0.69 1.77
N MET A 111 1.78 1.48 0.70
CA MET A 111 2.89 2.34 0.28
C MET A 111 2.48 3.82 0.32
N THR A 112 1.53 4.18 1.19
CA THR A 112 1.06 5.56 1.34
C THR A 112 2.19 6.48 1.76
N ASP A 113 2.36 7.63 1.13
CA ASP A 113 3.37 8.64 1.51
C ASP A 113 4.78 8.03 1.57
N THR A 114 5.19 7.35 0.48
CA THR A 114 6.51 6.71 0.36
C THR A 114 7.42 7.35 -0.68
N SER A 115 7.02 8.52 -1.21
CA SER A 115 7.73 9.23 -2.28
C SER A 115 7.92 8.42 -3.57
N LEU A 116 7.07 7.42 -3.83
CA LEU A 116 7.09 6.66 -5.08
C LEU A 116 6.87 7.57 -6.29
N ASP A 117 7.54 7.28 -7.40
CA ASP A 117 7.37 7.94 -8.68
C ASP A 117 7.34 6.91 -9.82
N GLY A 118 7.25 7.39 -11.07
CA GLY A 118 7.06 6.51 -12.23
C GLY A 118 5.65 5.93 -12.32
N ASN A 119 5.50 4.86 -13.11
CA ASN A 119 4.20 4.23 -13.37
C ASN A 119 3.90 3.13 -12.33
N ILE A 120 2.61 2.84 -12.11
CA ILE A 120 2.22 1.58 -11.47
C ILE A 120 2.48 0.45 -12.49
N PRO A 121 3.37 -0.52 -12.22
CA PRO A 121 3.75 -1.50 -13.24
C PRO A 121 2.79 -2.70 -13.30
N GLU A 122 2.69 -3.35 -14.46
CA GLU A 122 1.81 -4.52 -14.67
C GLU A 122 2.20 -5.76 -13.86
N CYS A 123 3.44 -5.85 -13.38
CA CYS A 123 3.85 -6.93 -12.48
C CYS A 123 3.05 -6.94 -11.16
N ILE A 124 2.41 -5.83 -10.75
CA ILE A 124 1.50 -5.81 -9.60
C ILE A 124 0.31 -6.77 -9.81
N CYS A 125 -0.03 -7.08 -11.06
CA CYS A 125 -1.06 -8.04 -11.41
C CYS A 125 -0.70 -9.49 -11.06
N ALA A 126 0.57 -9.78 -10.75
CA ALA A 126 1.02 -11.10 -10.29
C ALA A 126 0.61 -11.39 -8.83
N LEU A 127 0.27 -10.35 -8.07
CA LEU A 127 -0.21 -10.44 -6.69
C LEU A 127 -1.66 -10.94 -6.65
N SER A 128 -1.86 -12.21 -7.02
CA SER A 128 -3.18 -12.84 -7.23
C SER A 128 -4.10 -12.90 -6.00
N ARG A 129 -3.57 -12.61 -4.80
CA ARG A 129 -4.31 -12.58 -3.53
C ARG A 129 -4.47 -11.17 -2.97
N LEU A 130 -3.99 -10.15 -3.69
CA LEU A 130 -4.03 -8.77 -3.24
C LEU A 130 -5.48 -8.31 -3.09
N HIS A 131 -5.79 -7.83 -1.91
CA HIS A 131 -7.13 -7.45 -1.50
C HIS A 131 -7.24 -5.95 -1.22
N SER A 132 -6.15 -5.35 -0.73
CA SER A 132 -6.05 -3.93 -0.39
C SER A 132 -4.74 -3.36 -0.92
N LEU A 133 -4.83 -2.30 -1.72
CA LEU A 133 -3.69 -1.59 -2.28
C LEU A 133 -3.81 -0.10 -1.97
N HIS A 134 -2.85 0.44 -1.22
CA HIS A 134 -2.78 1.85 -0.86
C HIS A 134 -1.51 2.48 -1.43
N LEU A 135 -1.68 3.46 -2.31
CA LEU A 135 -0.63 4.20 -3.02
C LEU A 135 -0.81 5.72 -2.85
N ASP A 136 -1.57 6.15 -1.84
CA ASP A 136 -1.91 7.55 -1.63
C ASP A 136 -0.68 8.44 -1.40
N ASN A 137 -0.78 9.71 -1.78
CA ASN A 137 0.24 10.74 -1.52
C ASN A 137 1.64 10.38 -2.06
N ASN A 138 1.71 9.93 -3.31
CA ASN A 138 2.97 9.69 -4.01
C ASN A 138 3.08 10.61 -5.25
N SER A 139 4.10 10.41 -6.07
CA SER A 139 4.32 11.11 -7.35
C SER A 139 4.10 10.19 -8.56
N LEU A 140 3.26 9.15 -8.42
CA LEU A 140 2.98 8.18 -9.48
C LEU A 140 2.34 8.85 -10.70
N ILE A 141 2.74 8.45 -11.89
CA ILE A 141 2.30 8.95 -13.20
C ILE A 141 1.71 7.83 -14.06
N GLY A 142 1.18 8.19 -15.23
CA GLY A 142 0.65 7.23 -16.19
C GLY A 142 -0.68 6.61 -15.76
N ASP A 143 -1.06 5.52 -16.41
CA ASP A 143 -2.39 4.92 -16.27
C ASP A 143 -2.43 3.95 -15.09
N VAL A 144 -3.62 3.74 -14.53
CA VAL A 144 -3.87 2.59 -13.67
C VAL A 144 -3.87 1.33 -14.54
N PRO A 145 -3.00 0.33 -14.28
CA PRO A 145 -2.94 -0.90 -15.06
C PRO A 145 -4.32 -1.56 -15.23
N PRO A 146 -4.68 -2.03 -16.43
CA PRO A 146 -6.00 -2.60 -16.69
C PRO A 146 -6.39 -3.74 -15.75
N CYS A 147 -5.41 -4.51 -15.26
CA CYS A 147 -5.66 -5.58 -14.31
C CYS A 147 -6.22 -5.11 -12.98
N LEU A 148 -5.83 -3.92 -12.50
CA LEU A 148 -6.38 -3.33 -11.27
C LEU A 148 -7.84 -2.89 -11.50
N GLY A 149 -8.27 -2.75 -12.75
CA GLY A 149 -9.65 -2.56 -13.17
C GLY A 149 -10.46 -3.85 -13.30
N ASP A 150 -9.82 -5.01 -13.34
CA ASP A 150 -10.46 -6.33 -13.35
C ASP A 150 -10.50 -6.88 -11.91
N PHE A 151 -11.29 -6.21 -11.07
CA PHE A 151 -11.37 -6.49 -9.63
C PHE A 151 -11.93 -7.89 -9.34
N GLN A 152 -12.70 -8.48 -10.26
CA GLN A 152 -13.16 -9.87 -10.14
C GLN A 152 -12.00 -10.85 -10.26
N ARG A 153 -11.10 -10.64 -11.23
CA ARG A 153 -9.95 -11.54 -11.44
C ARG A 153 -8.88 -11.39 -10.37
N LEU A 154 -8.62 -10.17 -9.89
CA LEU A 154 -7.62 -9.93 -8.84
C LEU A 154 -8.19 -10.07 -7.41
N ASN A 155 -9.52 -10.14 -7.25
CA ASN A 155 -10.20 -10.10 -5.94
C ASN A 155 -9.80 -8.88 -5.08
N LEU A 156 -9.40 -7.79 -5.75
CA LEU A 156 -9.06 -6.52 -5.13
C LEU A 156 -10.34 -5.83 -4.67
N LYS A 157 -10.45 -5.50 -3.38
CA LYS A 157 -11.63 -4.86 -2.79
C LYS A 157 -11.42 -3.39 -2.46
N LEU A 158 -10.17 -3.00 -2.21
CA LEU A 158 -9.83 -1.65 -1.85
C LEU A 158 -8.63 -1.19 -2.67
N PHE A 159 -8.80 -0.09 -3.40
CA PHE A 159 -7.72 0.57 -4.13
C PHE A 159 -7.72 2.07 -3.89
N THR A 160 -6.68 2.60 -3.27
CA THR A 160 -6.51 4.04 -3.05
C THR A 160 -5.20 4.51 -3.68
N ALA A 161 -5.27 5.57 -4.47
CA ALA A 161 -4.11 6.22 -5.08
C ALA A 161 -4.33 7.74 -5.16
N ARG A 162 -4.87 8.31 -4.08
CA ARG A 162 -5.12 9.74 -3.96
C ARG A 162 -3.84 10.54 -4.09
N CYS A 163 -3.97 11.79 -4.51
CA CYS A 163 -2.87 12.77 -4.50
C CYS A 163 -1.63 12.25 -5.23
N ASN A 164 -1.83 11.71 -6.43
CA ASN A 164 -0.77 11.33 -7.37
C ASN A 164 -0.84 12.20 -8.63
N ARG A 165 -0.17 11.79 -9.71
CA ARG A 165 -0.21 12.40 -11.05
C ARG A 165 -0.71 11.40 -12.10
N LEU A 166 -1.56 10.44 -11.69
CA LEU A 166 -2.11 9.42 -12.57
C LEU A 166 -2.98 10.04 -13.66
N GLN A 167 -2.88 9.50 -14.85
CA GLN A 167 -3.53 9.99 -16.07
C GLN A 167 -4.60 9.00 -16.56
N TYR A 168 -5.38 9.46 -17.54
CA TYR A 168 -6.38 8.69 -18.29
C TYR A 168 -7.59 8.17 -17.49
N SER A 169 -8.52 7.61 -18.26
CA SER A 169 -9.91 7.40 -17.91
C SER A 169 -10.14 6.11 -17.13
N LEU A 170 -11.10 6.13 -16.21
CA LEU A 170 -11.61 4.95 -15.52
C LEU A 170 -12.45 4.03 -16.43
N ASN A 171 -12.52 4.29 -17.74
CA ASN A 171 -13.36 3.55 -18.68
C ASN A 171 -13.05 2.04 -18.73
N HIS A 172 -11.82 1.64 -18.42
CA HIS A 172 -11.42 0.23 -18.34
C HIS A 172 -11.55 -0.38 -16.95
N LEU A 173 -11.85 0.44 -15.93
CA LEU A 173 -12.07 -0.08 -14.58
C LEU A 173 -13.49 -0.68 -14.53
N ASP A 174 -13.57 -2.00 -14.54
CA ASP A 174 -14.81 -2.70 -14.20
C ASP A 174 -15.00 -2.66 -12.70
N LEU A 175 -15.65 -1.60 -12.22
CA LEU A 175 -15.94 -1.39 -10.80
C LEU A 175 -16.94 -2.41 -10.21
N ALA A 176 -17.21 -3.53 -10.88
CA ALA A 176 -18.00 -4.62 -10.35
C ALA A 176 -17.23 -5.41 -9.28
N GLY A 177 -17.71 -5.34 -8.03
CA GLY A 177 -17.21 -6.17 -6.94
C GLY A 177 -16.00 -5.63 -6.19
N VAL A 178 -15.58 -4.39 -6.46
CA VAL A 178 -14.72 -3.62 -5.57
C VAL A 178 -15.59 -2.91 -4.51
N ASP A 179 -15.07 -2.81 -3.29
CA ASP A 179 -15.78 -2.20 -2.16
C ASP A 179 -15.46 -0.70 -2.04
N TYR A 180 -14.23 -0.29 -2.37
CA TYR A 180 -13.78 1.10 -2.27
C TYR A 180 -12.68 1.44 -3.29
N VAL A 181 -12.86 2.54 -4.02
CA VAL A 181 -11.83 3.14 -4.88
C VAL A 181 -11.74 4.64 -4.64
N ASP A 182 -10.52 5.14 -4.44
CA ASP A 182 -10.24 6.56 -4.21
C ASP A 182 -9.06 7.05 -5.05
N LEU A 183 -9.38 7.87 -6.06
CA LEU A 183 -8.43 8.45 -7.00
C LEU A 183 -8.46 9.97 -6.98
N GLN A 184 -8.98 10.57 -5.90
CA GLN A 184 -9.04 12.03 -5.75
C GLN A 184 -7.66 12.67 -5.79
N CYS A 185 -7.59 13.95 -6.15
CA CYS A 185 -6.32 14.71 -6.27
C CYS A 185 -5.35 14.11 -7.32
N ASN A 186 -5.85 13.41 -8.32
CA ASN A 186 -5.11 13.14 -9.55
C ASN A 186 -5.58 14.14 -10.62
N PRO A 187 -4.81 15.19 -10.93
CA PRO A 187 -5.32 16.35 -11.66
C PRO A 187 -5.76 16.06 -13.09
N THR A 188 -5.27 14.98 -13.67
CA THR A 188 -5.55 14.50 -15.02
C THR A 188 -6.71 13.50 -15.09
N ILE A 189 -7.18 12.96 -13.95
CA ILE A 189 -8.36 12.10 -13.91
C ILE A 189 -9.59 13.00 -13.80
N SER A 190 -10.44 12.99 -14.83
CA SER A 190 -11.75 13.66 -14.83
C SER A 190 -12.86 12.62 -14.94
N CYS A 191 -13.83 12.70 -14.03
CA CYS A 191 -14.98 11.79 -13.99
C CYS A 191 -16.27 12.40 -14.55
N GLY A 192 -16.15 13.51 -15.28
CA GLY A 192 -17.27 14.19 -15.92
C GLY A 192 -18.15 14.91 -14.92
N GLY A 193 -17.95 16.23 -14.75
CA GLY A 193 -18.84 17.15 -14.01
C GLY A 193 -18.99 16.93 -12.48
N ALA A 194 -18.85 15.70 -12.00
CA ALA A 194 -18.91 15.30 -10.60
C ALA A 194 -17.60 14.60 -10.18
N ASP A 195 -17.17 14.82 -8.94
CA ASP A 195 -15.96 14.21 -8.35
C ASP A 195 -16.15 12.74 -7.91
N TYR A 196 -17.19 12.09 -8.44
CA TYR A 196 -17.52 10.72 -8.10
C TYR A 196 -18.22 10.01 -9.25
N VAL A 197 -17.99 8.70 -9.34
CA VAL A 197 -18.75 7.78 -10.19
C VAL A 197 -19.54 6.85 -9.28
N VAL A 198 -20.77 6.49 -9.67
CA VAL A 198 -21.62 5.59 -8.90
C VAL A 198 -21.86 4.31 -9.69
N ASN A 199 -21.60 3.14 -9.11
CA ASN A 199 -22.05 1.84 -9.62
C ASN A 199 -23.12 1.27 -8.68
N ARG A 200 -23.77 0.16 -9.06
CA ARG A 200 -24.77 -0.56 -8.26
C ARG A 200 -24.26 -0.95 -6.86
N THR A 201 -22.95 -1.07 -6.67
CA THR A 201 -22.31 -1.51 -5.43
C THR A 201 -21.84 -0.38 -4.53
N GLY A 202 -21.78 0.89 -4.99
CA GLY A 202 -21.29 1.99 -4.16
C GLY A 202 -20.87 3.27 -4.92
N HIS A 203 -20.27 4.20 -4.16
CA HIS A 203 -19.70 5.46 -4.63
C HIS A 203 -18.17 5.35 -4.76
N TYR A 204 -17.62 5.83 -5.88
CA TYR A 204 -16.19 5.89 -6.16
C TYR A 204 -15.77 7.34 -6.29
N ALA A 205 -14.65 7.72 -5.66
CA ALA A 205 -14.20 9.10 -5.66
C ALA A 205 -13.08 9.31 -6.69
N CYS A 206 -13.19 10.32 -7.54
CA CYS A 206 -12.22 10.63 -8.58
C CYS A 206 -12.35 12.08 -9.06
N GLY A 207 -11.25 12.73 -9.39
CA GLY A 207 -11.28 14.14 -9.82
C GLY A 207 -10.41 15.10 -9.02
N LEU A 208 -10.47 16.36 -9.42
CA LEU A 208 -9.80 17.49 -8.82
C LEU A 208 -10.62 18.03 -7.65
N ASN A 209 -10.28 17.71 -6.40
CA ASN A 209 -10.57 18.66 -5.33
C ASN A 209 -9.63 18.54 -4.13
N TYR A 210 -9.01 19.67 -3.81
CA TYR A 210 -8.31 19.97 -2.58
C TYR A 210 -9.24 19.70 -1.38
N CYS A 211 -8.98 18.66 -0.59
CA CYS A 211 -9.66 18.47 0.70
C CYS A 211 -9.08 19.45 1.74
N SER A 212 -9.31 20.76 1.58
CA SER A 212 -9.13 21.69 2.70
C SER A 212 -10.38 21.69 3.58
N THR A 213 -10.21 21.07 4.75
CA THR A 213 -10.93 21.25 6.02
C THR A 213 -12.27 20.54 6.26
N CYS A 214 -12.28 19.68 7.28
CA CYS A 214 -13.29 19.77 8.33
C CYS A 214 -12.68 19.47 9.71
N VAL A 215 -12.42 20.54 10.46
CA VAL A 215 -11.88 20.51 11.83
C VAL A 215 -13.05 20.78 12.79
N LYS A 216 -13.60 19.71 13.37
CA LYS A 216 -14.62 19.61 14.45
C LYS A 216 -16.04 19.19 14.05
N LYS A 217 -16.58 18.31 14.90
CA LYS A 217 -17.62 17.30 14.64
C LYS A 217 -19.05 17.74 14.98
N THR A 218 -19.26 18.94 15.53
CA THR A 218 -20.50 19.28 16.28
C THR A 218 -21.44 20.28 15.61
N THR A 219 -21.15 20.78 14.40
CA THR A 219 -22.02 21.77 13.73
C THR A 219 -22.33 21.47 12.26
N CYS A 220 -21.94 20.31 11.72
CA CYS A 220 -22.27 19.99 10.33
C CYS A 220 -23.67 19.36 10.23
N ALA A 221 -24.54 19.96 9.41
CA ALA A 221 -25.74 19.30 8.91
C ALA A 221 -25.35 18.00 8.17
N ALA A 222 -26.25 17.01 8.13
CA ALA A 222 -26.00 15.66 7.58
C ALA A 222 -25.48 15.64 6.13
N PHE A 223 -25.56 16.76 5.44
CA PHE A 223 -24.91 17.04 4.18
C PHE A 223 -24.52 18.53 4.16
N LEU A 224 -23.44 18.83 3.44
CA LEU A 224 -23.03 20.21 3.14
C LEU A 224 -23.33 20.45 1.65
N ASP A 225 -23.86 21.62 1.31
CA ASP A 225 -24.00 22.08 -0.07
C ASP A 225 -23.04 23.27 -0.27
N VAL A 226 -22.00 23.10 -1.07
CA VAL A 226 -21.05 24.18 -1.43
C VAL A 226 -20.84 24.16 -2.94
N GLY A 227 -21.10 25.30 -3.59
CA GLY A 227 -20.87 25.45 -5.04
C GLY A 227 -21.71 24.50 -5.92
N GLY A 228 -22.84 23.99 -5.42
CA GLY A 228 -23.67 23.03 -6.15
C GLY A 228 -23.26 21.56 -5.96
N CYS A 229 -22.30 21.28 -5.07
CA CYS A 229 -21.92 19.92 -4.71
C CYS A 229 -22.52 19.51 -3.36
N ARG A 230 -23.11 18.30 -3.31
CA ARG A 230 -23.71 17.70 -2.11
C ARG A 230 -22.79 16.65 -1.51
N TYR A 231 -22.33 16.89 -0.28
CA TYR A 231 -21.47 15.97 0.46
C TYR A 231 -22.30 15.10 1.40
N TYR A 232 -22.04 13.79 1.48
CA TYR A 232 -22.69 12.90 2.44
C TYR A 232 -21.73 12.54 3.57
N LEU A 233 -22.13 12.81 4.81
CA LEU A 233 -21.40 12.32 5.98
C LEU A 233 -21.65 10.82 6.13
N ARG A 234 -20.57 10.04 6.29
CA ARG A 234 -20.63 8.60 6.58
C ARG A 234 -21.39 8.39 7.89
N ASN A 235 -22.65 7.97 7.79
CA ASN A 235 -23.51 7.72 8.94
C ASN A 235 -23.07 6.41 9.63
N SER A 236 -22.50 6.52 10.83
CA SER A 236 -21.97 5.38 11.60
C SER A 236 -23.07 4.59 12.29
N THR A 237 -23.90 3.87 11.53
CA THR A 237 -24.82 2.88 12.12
C THR A 237 -24.89 1.54 11.39
N ALA A 238 -24.23 1.38 10.23
CA ALA A 238 -24.08 0.08 9.59
C ALA A 238 -22.63 -0.42 9.73
N SER A 239 -22.45 -1.44 10.57
CA SER A 239 -21.27 -2.31 10.74
C SER A 239 -19.91 -1.65 10.95
N LYS A 240 -19.33 -1.92 12.12
CA LYS A 240 -17.95 -1.61 12.49
C LYS A 240 -16.97 -2.39 11.60
N THR A 241 -16.66 -1.85 10.44
CA THR A 241 -15.34 -1.99 9.81
C THR A 241 -14.97 -0.62 9.27
N GLN A 242 -14.53 0.25 10.18
CA GLN A 242 -13.68 1.36 9.78
C GLN A 242 -12.47 0.72 9.08
N PRO A 243 -12.12 1.08 7.83
CA PRO A 243 -10.76 0.88 7.38
C PRO A 243 -9.88 1.61 8.41
N PRO A 244 -8.84 0.97 8.94
CA PRO A 244 -8.15 1.50 10.09
C PRO A 244 -7.55 2.85 9.70
N TYR A 245 -8.08 3.90 10.32
CA TYR A 245 -7.34 5.13 10.51
C TYR A 245 -6.15 4.76 11.41
N TYR A 246 -5.01 4.42 10.82
CA TYR A 246 -3.76 4.43 11.55
C TYR A 246 -3.25 5.87 11.52
N ARG A 247 -3.26 6.48 12.71
CA ARG A 247 -2.51 7.70 13.03
C ARG A 247 -1.02 7.40 13.03
#